data_AF-A0A315VT55-F1
#
_entry.id   AF-A0A315VT55-F1
#
_cell.length_a   1.000
_cell.length_b   1.000
_cell.length_c   1.000
_cell.angle_alpha   90.00
_cell.angle_beta   90.00
_cell.angle_gamma   90.00
#
_symmetry.space_group_name_H-M   'P 1'
#
loop_
_entity.id
_entity.type
_entity.pdbx_description
1 polymer ?
#
loop_
_entity_poly.entity_id
_entity_poly.type
_entity_poly.pdbx_seq_one_letter_code
_entity_poly.pdbx_strand_id
1 'polypeptide(L)'
;MVLASTRCTLAPVDAHKWFAVHRDIDECATGIHNCGPEQTCYNTRGSFTCQCPLGYYKNGDSCVDRDECALSHYCMHGCVNTLGSYYCECNPGYKLAHNNYSCTDVNECETESSCQHHCYNLIGSFLCQCDHGFELSPDKVSCEDIDECSLSTYMCQYQCVNTPGSYSCECPPGYQLQGNRLCQDINECEMGTHDCQDDEMCWNYYGGFRCYPRNPCEPLYTLTSENRCICRSQSECQGLPPSIVYKYMSIQAERSVPADIFQIQATTVYTNTHNSFRIKAGNDGGEFFLRRSSNVSAMLVLTKPLSGPKEYVVDLEMITHHLTMNYRASSLLRLTII
;
A
#
# COMPACT_ATOMS: atom_id res chain seq x y z
N MET A 1 25.36 -112.75 -38.05
CA MET A 1 26.17 -113.96 -38.37
C MET A 1 27.54 -113.73 -37.75
N VAL A 2 27.90 -114.44 -36.68
CA VAL A 2 28.74 -115.68 -36.78
C VAL A 2 30.13 -115.26 -37.27
N LEU A 3 31.25 -115.33 -36.55
CA LEU A 3 31.75 -116.20 -35.48
C LEU A 3 33.09 -115.56 -35.01
N ALA A 4 33.45 -115.65 -33.73
CA ALA A 4 34.57 -116.48 -33.22
C ALA A 4 35.98 -115.99 -33.65
N SER A 5 37.07 -116.16 -32.90
CA SER A 5 37.36 -116.89 -31.69
C SER A 5 38.79 -116.49 -31.27
N THR A 6 38.97 -116.44 -29.96
CA THR A 6 40.19 -116.62 -29.15
C THR A 6 41.57 -116.62 -29.81
N ARG A 7 42.49 -115.83 -29.25
CA ARG A 7 43.52 -116.34 -28.30
C ARG A 7 44.24 -115.17 -27.60
N CYS A 8 44.14 -115.16 -26.27
CA CYS A 8 44.93 -114.31 -25.38
C CYS A 8 46.34 -114.89 -25.23
N THR A 9 47.36 -114.05 -25.40
CA THR A 9 48.68 -114.23 -24.81
C THR A 9 48.87 -113.13 -23.77
N LEU A 10 48.99 -113.54 -22.51
CA LEU A 10 49.22 -112.67 -21.35
C LEU A 10 50.59 -112.00 -21.49
N ALA A 11 50.60 -110.68 -21.64
CA ALA A 11 51.77 -109.85 -21.39
C ALA A 11 51.62 -109.19 -20.00
N PRO A 12 52.72 -108.97 -19.26
CA PRO A 12 52.65 -108.60 -17.85
C PRO A 12 52.07 -107.21 -17.66
N VAL A 13 51.16 -107.14 -16.69
CA VAL A 13 50.56 -105.93 -16.15
C VAL A 13 51.64 -105.19 -15.37
N ASP A 14 51.89 -103.92 -15.69
CA ASP A 14 52.02 -102.93 -14.62
C ASP A 14 51.80 -101.48 -15.10
N ALA A 15 50.74 -100.93 -14.54
CA ALA A 15 50.48 -99.52 -14.26
C ALA A 15 50.59 -98.53 -15.44
N HIS A 16 49.63 -98.61 -16.37
CA HIS A 16 49.20 -97.38 -17.04
C HIS A 16 48.70 -96.39 -15.99
N LYS A 17 49.43 -95.27 -15.83
CA LYS A 17 48.90 -94.00 -15.34
C LYS A 17 47.62 -93.68 -16.11
N TRP A 18 46.48 -94.04 -15.55
CA TRP A 18 45.21 -93.40 -15.88
C TRP A 18 45.04 -92.24 -14.91
N PHE A 19 45.83 -91.18 -15.12
CA PHE A 19 45.25 -89.86 -14.88
C PHE A 19 44.23 -89.67 -15.99
N ALA A 20 43.03 -90.25 -15.80
CA ALA A 20 41.85 -89.64 -16.37
C ALA A 20 41.75 -88.29 -15.66
N VAL A 21 42.48 -87.31 -16.18
CA VAL A 21 42.09 -85.92 -16.00
C VAL A 21 40.73 -85.88 -16.66
N HIS A 22 39.67 -86.10 -15.88
CA HIS A 22 38.33 -85.77 -16.31
C HIS A 22 38.42 -84.27 -16.59
N ARG A 23 38.68 -83.93 -17.85
CA ARG A 23 38.64 -82.56 -18.26
C ARG A 23 37.20 -82.16 -18.12
N ASP A 24 37.04 -81.05 -17.43
CA ASP A 24 35.78 -80.37 -17.36
C ASP A 24 35.26 -80.13 -18.79
N ILE A 25 34.01 -80.51 -19.04
CA ILE A 25 33.36 -80.21 -20.32
C ILE A 25 32.81 -78.82 -20.15
N ASP A 26 33.25 -77.86 -20.97
CA ASP A 26 32.65 -76.53 -20.95
C ASP A 26 31.26 -76.60 -21.60
N GLU A 27 30.22 -76.76 -20.78
CA GLU A 27 28.85 -76.89 -21.27
C GLU A 27 28.36 -75.61 -21.96
N CYS A 28 28.92 -74.46 -21.58
CA CYS A 28 28.62 -73.16 -22.19
C CYS A 28 29.22 -73.05 -23.61
N ALA A 29 30.46 -73.48 -23.81
CA ALA A 29 31.12 -73.47 -25.12
C ALA A 29 30.58 -74.55 -26.07
N THR A 30 30.09 -75.66 -25.52
CA THR A 30 29.55 -76.80 -26.30
C THR A 30 28.06 -76.68 -26.59
N GLY A 31 27.36 -75.71 -25.97
CA GLY A 31 25.91 -75.52 -26.12
C GLY A 31 25.07 -76.61 -25.44
N ILE A 32 25.66 -77.38 -24.53
CA ILE A 32 25.01 -78.47 -23.78
C ILE A 32 24.57 -77.92 -22.41
N HIS A 33 23.89 -76.78 -22.42
CA HIS A 33 23.33 -76.13 -21.23
C HIS A 33 21.84 -75.85 -21.42
N ASN A 34 21.11 -75.70 -20.32
CA ASN A 34 19.70 -75.35 -20.32
C ASN A 34 19.44 -73.92 -19.81
N CYS A 35 20.42 -73.03 -19.90
CA CYS A 35 20.23 -71.60 -19.58
C CYS A 35 19.16 -70.97 -20.49
N GLY A 36 18.30 -70.14 -19.88
CA GLY A 36 17.29 -69.36 -20.62
C GLY A 36 17.94 -68.30 -21.54
N PRO A 37 17.16 -67.72 -22.49
CA PRO A 37 17.69 -66.82 -23.51
C PRO A 37 18.31 -65.52 -22.97
N GLU A 38 17.92 -65.10 -21.76
CA GLU A 38 18.40 -63.89 -21.09
C GLU A 38 19.47 -64.18 -20.01
N GLN A 39 19.82 -65.45 -19.81
CA GLN A 39 20.79 -65.88 -18.79
C GLN A 39 22.19 -66.02 -19.38
N THR A 40 23.20 -65.62 -18.60
CA THR A 40 24.60 -65.89 -18.94
C THR A 40 25.02 -67.23 -18.35
N CYS A 41 25.56 -68.10 -19.20
CA CYS A 41 26.11 -69.39 -18.79
C CYS A 41 27.54 -69.21 -18.27
N TYR A 42 27.81 -69.73 -17.08
CA TYR A 42 29.14 -69.79 -16.48
C TYR A 42 29.51 -71.25 -16.23
N ASN A 43 30.59 -71.71 -16.87
CA ASN A 43 31.11 -73.05 -16.65
C ASN A 43 31.76 -73.16 -15.26
N THR A 44 31.48 -74.25 -14.54
CA THR A 44 32.05 -74.56 -13.23
C THR A 44 32.66 -75.96 -13.24
N ARG A 45 33.58 -76.27 -12.34
CA ARG A 45 34.24 -77.58 -12.39
C ARG A 45 33.24 -78.69 -12.06
N GLY A 46 32.85 -79.47 -13.06
CA GLY A 46 31.90 -80.59 -12.99
C GLY A 46 30.43 -80.25 -13.27
N SER A 47 30.11 -79.00 -13.66
CA SER A 47 28.75 -78.54 -13.99
C SER A 47 28.78 -77.13 -14.60
N PHE A 48 27.67 -76.59 -15.09
CA PHE A 48 27.52 -75.17 -15.38
C PHE A 48 26.54 -74.48 -14.41
N THR A 49 26.57 -73.15 -14.36
CA THR A 49 25.57 -72.32 -13.68
C THR A 49 25.03 -71.24 -14.61
N CYS A 50 23.73 -71.00 -14.57
CA CYS A 50 23.06 -69.97 -15.36
C CYS A 50 22.67 -68.82 -14.44
N GLN A 51 23.18 -67.61 -14.70
CA GLN A 51 22.89 -66.42 -13.90
C GLN A 51 22.10 -65.41 -14.72
N CYS A 52 21.11 -64.79 -14.07
CA CYS A 52 20.42 -63.65 -14.64
C CYS A 52 21.31 -62.40 -14.62
N PRO A 53 21.02 -61.39 -15.46
CA PRO A 53 21.67 -60.09 -15.40
C PRO A 53 21.57 -59.46 -14.00
N LEU A 54 22.47 -58.52 -13.69
CA LEU A 54 22.42 -57.75 -12.45
C LEU A 54 21.06 -57.05 -12.32
N GLY A 55 20.47 -57.06 -11.12
CA GLY A 55 19.12 -56.53 -10.87
C GLY A 55 17.98 -57.52 -11.14
N TYR A 56 18.26 -58.73 -11.61
CA TYR A 56 17.22 -59.75 -11.87
C TYR A 56 17.35 -60.95 -10.94
N TYR A 57 16.25 -61.67 -10.73
CA TYR A 57 16.25 -62.97 -10.05
C TYR A 57 15.64 -64.06 -10.93
N LYS A 58 16.08 -65.30 -10.71
CA LYS A 58 15.63 -66.45 -11.49
C LYS A 58 14.26 -66.91 -11.01
N ASN A 59 13.28 -66.94 -11.91
CA ASN A 59 11.96 -67.53 -11.69
C ASN A 59 11.69 -68.59 -12.77
N GLY A 60 11.98 -69.86 -12.46
CA GLY A 60 12.02 -70.92 -13.47
C GLY A 60 13.18 -70.70 -14.47
N ASP A 61 12.87 -70.71 -15.77
CA ASP A 61 13.85 -70.46 -16.85
C ASP A 61 13.89 -69.00 -17.32
N SER A 62 13.10 -68.12 -16.69
CA SER A 62 13.01 -66.69 -17.01
C SER A 62 13.69 -65.83 -15.95
N CYS A 63 14.20 -64.66 -16.36
CA CYS A 63 14.73 -63.65 -15.47
C CYS A 63 13.65 -62.60 -15.21
N VAL A 64 13.31 -62.39 -13.95
CA VAL A 64 12.33 -61.37 -13.55
C VAL A 64 13.08 -60.26 -12.83
N ASP A 65 12.75 -59.03 -13.19
CA ASP A 65 13.29 -57.84 -12.58
C ASP A 65 13.05 -57.86 -11.06
N ARG A 66 14.08 -57.50 -10.29
CA ARG A 66 13.97 -57.41 -8.84
C ARG A 66 13.43 -56.05 -8.50
N ASP A 67 12.17 -56.00 -8.08
CA ASP A 67 11.60 -54.77 -7.56
C ASP A 67 12.27 -54.39 -6.23
N GLU A 68 13.29 -53.54 -6.29
CA GLU A 68 13.99 -53.07 -5.10
C GLU A 68 13.11 -52.16 -4.22
N CYS A 69 12.06 -51.56 -4.79
CA CYS A 69 11.10 -50.72 -4.06
C CYS A 69 10.05 -51.54 -3.29
N ALA A 70 9.73 -52.75 -3.76
CA ALA A 70 8.91 -53.70 -3.01
C ALA A 70 9.69 -54.41 -1.89
N LEU A 71 11.02 -54.27 -1.88
CA LEU A 71 11.92 -54.71 -0.81
C LEU A 71 12.25 -53.54 0.13
N SER A 72 13.10 -53.79 1.13
CA SER A 72 13.61 -52.72 1.99
C SER A 72 14.56 -51.82 1.21
N HIS A 73 14.02 -50.80 0.54
CA HIS A 73 14.81 -49.78 -0.16
C HIS A 73 15.50 -48.81 0.80
N TYR A 74 16.62 -48.21 0.36
CA TYR A 74 17.37 -47.21 1.13
C TYR A 74 16.98 -45.76 0.82
N CYS A 75 16.03 -45.54 -0.10
CA CYS A 75 15.56 -44.20 -0.46
C CYS A 75 14.90 -43.48 0.73
N MET A 76 15.31 -42.23 0.95
CA MET A 76 14.75 -41.38 2.03
C MET A 76 13.30 -40.96 1.76
N HIS A 77 12.95 -40.71 0.50
CA HIS A 77 11.60 -40.31 0.07
C HIS A 77 11.00 -41.39 -0.85
N GLY A 78 10.86 -41.10 -2.15
CA GLY A 78 10.28 -42.01 -3.14
C GLY A 78 11.30 -42.98 -3.71
N CYS A 79 10.83 -44.17 -4.11
CA CYS A 79 11.60 -45.17 -4.84
C CYS A 79 10.87 -45.49 -6.15
N VAL A 80 11.61 -45.47 -7.26
CA VAL A 80 11.10 -45.86 -8.58
C VAL A 80 11.89 -47.05 -9.09
N ASN A 81 11.19 -48.16 -9.28
CA ASN A 81 11.77 -49.38 -9.83
C ASN A 81 11.92 -49.25 -11.35
N THR A 82 13.05 -49.68 -11.88
CA THR A 82 13.36 -49.69 -13.31
C THR A 82 13.88 -51.07 -13.71
N LEU A 83 13.91 -51.38 -15.01
CA LEU A 83 14.39 -52.69 -15.45
C LEU A 83 15.90 -52.84 -15.16
N GLY A 84 16.25 -53.69 -14.20
CA GLY A 84 17.61 -54.02 -13.77
C GLY A 84 18.21 -53.11 -12.70
N SER A 85 17.45 -52.14 -12.16
CA SER A 85 17.88 -51.23 -11.09
C SER A 85 16.69 -50.46 -10.52
N TYR A 86 16.93 -49.61 -9.54
CA TYR A 86 15.99 -48.60 -9.09
C TYR A 86 16.70 -47.25 -8.95
N TYR A 87 15.93 -46.18 -8.78
CA TYR A 87 16.45 -44.89 -8.37
C TYR A 87 15.53 -44.23 -7.34
N CYS A 88 16.10 -43.32 -6.55
CA CYS A 88 15.36 -42.59 -5.53
C CYS A 88 14.91 -41.23 -6.06
N GLU A 89 13.69 -40.85 -5.70
CA GLU A 89 13.12 -39.54 -6.00
C GLU A 89 12.90 -38.75 -4.71
N CYS A 90 13.10 -37.45 -4.78
CA CYS A 90 12.88 -36.56 -3.65
C CYS A 90 11.54 -35.84 -3.80
N ASN A 91 10.84 -35.66 -2.68
CA ASN A 91 9.64 -34.81 -2.62
C ASN A 91 9.95 -33.39 -3.12
N PRO A 92 8.94 -32.63 -3.59
CA PRO A 92 9.11 -31.21 -3.95
C PRO A 92 9.79 -30.42 -2.82
N GLY A 93 10.70 -29.49 -3.18
CA GLY A 93 11.52 -28.74 -2.22
C GLY A 93 12.81 -29.45 -1.79
N TYR A 94 13.10 -30.64 -2.33
CA TYR A 94 14.31 -31.39 -2.02
C TYR A 94 15.05 -31.83 -3.29
N LYS A 95 16.37 -31.92 -3.19
CA LYS A 95 17.25 -32.45 -4.23
C LYS A 95 17.97 -33.71 -3.76
N LEU A 96 18.27 -34.59 -4.70
CA LEU A 96 19.00 -35.82 -4.42
C LEU A 96 20.44 -35.49 -4.01
N ALA A 97 20.88 -36.03 -2.88
CA ALA A 97 22.24 -35.87 -2.40
C ALA A 97 23.22 -36.71 -3.25
N HIS A 98 24.52 -36.44 -3.11
CA HIS A 98 25.59 -37.14 -3.84
C HIS A 98 25.61 -38.67 -3.64
N ASN A 99 24.96 -39.17 -2.59
CA ASN A 99 24.84 -40.59 -2.32
C ASN A 99 23.71 -41.28 -3.09
N ASN A 100 22.89 -40.54 -3.86
CA ASN A 100 21.73 -41.02 -4.62
C ASN A 100 20.60 -41.67 -3.81
N TYR A 101 20.63 -41.59 -2.48
CA TYR A 101 19.61 -42.19 -1.59
C TYR A 101 18.96 -41.17 -0.65
N SER A 102 19.72 -40.17 -0.21
CA SER A 102 19.25 -39.13 0.71
C SER A 102 18.77 -37.89 -0.04
N CYS A 103 17.80 -37.20 0.54
CA CYS A 103 17.27 -35.97 0.02
C CYS A 103 17.70 -34.80 0.92
N THR A 104 18.28 -33.77 0.33
CA THR A 104 18.63 -32.53 1.01
C THR A 104 17.69 -31.43 0.59
N ASP A 105 17.34 -30.59 1.54
CA ASP A 105 16.55 -29.39 1.32
C ASP A 105 17.15 -28.51 0.21
N VAL A 106 16.29 -27.98 -0.66
CA VAL A 106 16.67 -26.97 -1.65
C VAL A 106 16.50 -25.62 -0.99
N ASN A 107 17.58 -24.84 -0.89
CA ASN A 107 17.46 -23.47 -0.41
C ASN A 107 16.94 -22.57 -1.55
N GLU A 108 15.63 -22.34 -1.62
CA GLU A 108 15.05 -21.52 -2.68
C GLU A 108 15.48 -20.05 -2.61
N CYS A 109 15.92 -19.57 -1.43
CA CYS A 109 16.44 -18.22 -1.25
C CYS A 109 17.81 -17.98 -1.90
N GLU A 110 18.51 -19.04 -2.30
CA GLU A 110 19.78 -18.96 -3.05
C GLU A 110 19.60 -19.14 -4.56
N THR A 111 18.34 -19.21 -5.04
CA THR A 111 18.02 -19.40 -6.46
C THR A 111 17.65 -18.09 -7.17
N GLU A 112 17.81 -18.03 -8.50
CA GLU A 112 17.58 -16.85 -9.35
C GLU A 112 16.12 -16.34 -9.40
N SER A 113 15.16 -17.04 -8.76
CA SER A 113 13.73 -16.69 -8.73
C SER A 113 13.23 -16.54 -7.29
N SER A 114 13.99 -15.82 -6.47
CA SER A 114 13.66 -15.59 -5.06
C SER A 114 12.52 -14.58 -4.86
N CYS A 115 12.08 -14.45 -3.62
CA CYS A 115 11.18 -13.40 -3.14
C CYS A 115 11.63 -11.99 -3.58
N GLN A 116 10.67 -11.10 -3.83
CA GLN A 116 10.96 -9.69 -4.15
C GLN A 116 11.64 -8.93 -3.01
N HIS A 117 11.22 -9.17 -1.76
CA HIS A 117 11.78 -8.52 -0.56
C HIS A 117 12.56 -9.52 0.31
N HIS A 118 11.94 -10.07 1.35
CA HIS A 118 12.61 -10.99 2.28
C HIS A 118 12.26 -12.45 1.96
N CYS A 119 13.28 -13.31 1.99
CA CYS A 119 13.14 -14.76 1.81
C CYS A 119 13.62 -15.51 3.05
N TYR A 120 12.84 -16.47 3.52
CA TYR A 120 13.19 -17.36 4.60
C TYR A 120 13.10 -18.81 4.13
N ASN A 121 14.23 -19.50 4.14
CA ASN A 121 14.28 -20.92 3.79
C ASN A 121 13.66 -21.76 4.91
N LEU A 122 12.76 -22.66 4.55
CA LEU A 122 12.13 -23.62 5.46
C LEU A 122 12.44 -25.03 4.97
N ILE A 123 12.24 -26.03 5.83
CA ILE A 123 12.46 -27.42 5.43
C ILE A 123 11.33 -27.83 4.46
N GLY A 124 11.69 -28.08 3.20
CA GLY A 124 10.81 -28.50 2.11
C GLY A 124 10.08 -27.37 1.39
N SER A 125 10.36 -26.10 1.71
CA SER A 125 9.74 -24.93 1.09
C SER A 125 10.45 -23.62 1.48
N PHE A 126 9.93 -22.49 1.04
CA PHE A 126 10.37 -21.17 1.49
C PHE A 126 9.18 -20.26 1.81
N LEU A 127 9.44 -19.19 2.54
CA LEU A 127 8.47 -18.15 2.85
C LEU A 127 9.00 -16.79 2.39
N CYS A 128 8.19 -16.09 1.59
CA CYS A 128 8.40 -14.69 1.27
C CYS A 128 7.67 -13.78 2.24
N GLN A 129 8.33 -12.69 2.62
CA GLN A 129 7.74 -11.63 3.43
C GLN A 129 8.02 -10.29 2.77
N CYS A 130 6.98 -9.46 2.68
CA CYS A 130 7.08 -8.12 2.14
C CYS A 130 7.47 -7.11 3.23
N ASP A 131 8.16 -6.04 2.81
CA ASP A 131 8.40 -4.86 3.63
C ASP A 131 7.09 -4.23 4.12
N HIS A 132 7.18 -3.41 5.16
CA HIS A 132 6.03 -2.68 5.67
C HIS A 132 5.43 -1.77 4.58
N GLY A 133 4.11 -1.76 4.46
CA GLY A 133 3.40 -1.01 3.40
C GLY A 133 3.18 -1.81 2.12
N PHE A 134 3.59 -3.08 2.08
CA PHE A 134 3.37 -3.98 0.95
C PHE A 134 2.63 -5.25 1.39
N GLU A 135 1.86 -5.83 0.49
CA GLU A 135 1.20 -7.11 0.67
C GLU A 135 1.73 -8.17 -0.31
N LEU A 136 1.70 -9.43 0.13
CA LEU A 136 2.18 -10.54 -0.69
C LEU A 136 1.15 -10.87 -1.77
N SER A 137 1.58 -10.82 -3.03
CA SER A 137 0.77 -11.13 -4.20
C SER A 137 0.32 -12.61 -4.20
N PRO A 138 -0.75 -13.00 -4.94
CA PRO A 138 -1.20 -14.39 -5.00
C PRO A 138 -0.15 -15.39 -5.50
N ASP A 139 0.89 -14.94 -6.20
CA ASP A 139 2.03 -15.76 -6.62
C ASP A 139 2.94 -16.19 -5.46
N LYS A 140 2.77 -15.58 -4.27
CA LYS A 140 3.54 -15.77 -3.04
C LYS A 140 5.01 -15.36 -3.11
N VAL A 141 5.41 -14.62 -4.16
CA VAL A 141 6.81 -14.22 -4.40
C VAL A 141 6.93 -12.71 -4.59
N SER A 142 5.94 -12.10 -5.23
CA SER A 142 5.89 -10.66 -5.51
C SER A 142 5.23 -9.89 -4.37
N CYS A 143 5.63 -8.64 -4.19
CA CYS A 143 5.10 -7.73 -3.19
C CYS A 143 4.45 -6.53 -3.87
N GLU A 144 3.16 -6.37 -3.63
CA GLU A 144 2.34 -5.28 -4.18
C GLU A 144 2.18 -4.19 -3.13
N ASP A 145 2.26 -2.94 -3.57
CA ASP A 145 2.11 -1.77 -2.71
C ASP A 145 0.68 -1.66 -2.19
N ILE A 146 0.53 -1.41 -0.90
CA ILE A 146 -0.79 -1.22 -0.29
C ILE A 146 -1.22 0.22 -0.54
N ASP A 147 -2.21 0.42 -1.41
CA ASP A 147 -2.75 1.76 -1.66
C ASP A 147 -3.60 2.26 -0.48
N GLU A 148 -2.97 2.97 0.46
CA GLU A 148 -3.67 3.47 1.64
C GLU A 148 -4.71 4.55 1.32
N CYS A 149 -4.57 5.23 0.18
CA CYS A 149 -5.53 6.23 -0.28
C CYS A 149 -6.84 5.57 -0.76
N SER A 150 -6.76 4.36 -1.31
CA SER A 150 -7.93 3.57 -1.70
C SER A 150 -8.62 2.87 -0.53
N LEU A 151 -7.90 2.61 0.57
CA LEU A 151 -8.44 1.90 1.73
C LEU A 151 -9.30 2.76 2.66
N SER A 152 -9.06 4.08 2.75
CA SER A 152 -9.82 4.95 3.64
C SER A 152 -9.92 6.38 3.14
N THR A 153 -11.16 6.89 3.09
CA THR A 153 -11.49 8.26 2.67
C THR A 153 -11.00 9.34 3.65
N TYR A 154 -10.59 8.98 4.88
CA TYR A 154 -10.26 9.94 5.94
C TYR A 154 -8.76 9.97 6.30
N MET A 155 -7.88 9.51 5.42
CA MET A 155 -6.43 9.48 5.68
C MET A 155 -5.77 10.87 5.65
N CYS A 156 -6.22 11.75 4.75
CA CYS A 156 -5.73 13.12 4.60
C CYS A 156 -6.89 14.11 4.73
N GLN A 157 -6.64 15.34 5.20
CA GLN A 157 -7.65 16.39 5.25
C GLN A 157 -8.08 16.85 3.84
N TYR A 158 -7.16 16.84 2.88
CA TYR A 158 -7.40 17.34 1.53
C TYR A 158 -7.12 16.29 0.45
N GLN A 159 -5.86 16.12 0.04
CA GLN A 159 -5.49 15.20 -1.03
C GLN A 159 -4.53 14.13 -0.50
N CYS A 160 -4.81 12.86 -0.83
CA CYS A 160 -3.95 11.71 -0.56
C CYS A 160 -3.23 11.30 -1.84
N VAL A 161 -1.93 11.04 -1.74
CA VAL A 161 -1.08 10.55 -2.83
C VAL A 161 -0.40 9.27 -2.36
N ASN A 162 -0.72 8.15 -3.00
CA ASN A 162 -0.12 6.87 -2.70
C ASN A 162 1.34 6.81 -3.16
N THR A 163 2.22 6.20 -2.37
CA THR A 163 3.66 6.10 -2.64
C THR A 163 4.17 4.70 -2.32
N PRO A 164 5.25 4.20 -2.93
CA PRO A 164 5.73 2.86 -2.61
C PRO A 164 6.07 2.70 -1.11
N GLY A 165 5.34 1.82 -0.42
CA GLY A 165 5.45 1.49 0.99
C GLY A 165 4.74 2.45 1.96
N SER A 166 4.07 3.50 1.47
CA SER A 166 3.38 4.48 2.31
C SER A 166 2.48 5.43 1.51
N TYR A 167 2.04 6.52 2.14
CA TYR A 167 1.32 7.59 1.46
C TYR A 167 1.77 8.96 1.94
N SER A 168 1.47 9.98 1.14
CA SER A 168 1.69 11.37 1.50
C SER A 168 0.40 12.17 1.35
N CYS A 169 0.25 13.19 2.19
CA CYS A 169 -0.87 14.12 2.11
C CYS A 169 -0.40 15.45 1.52
N GLU A 170 -1.16 15.95 0.56
CA GLU A 170 -0.91 17.24 -0.08
C GLU A 170 -1.96 18.26 0.35
N CYS A 171 -1.49 19.47 0.64
CA CYS A 171 -2.33 20.60 1.01
C CYS A 171 -2.58 21.53 -0.18
N PRO A 172 -3.74 22.20 -0.24
CA PRO A 172 -4.02 23.17 -1.27
C PRO A 172 -3.09 24.39 -1.15
N PRO A 173 -2.97 25.22 -2.21
CA PRO A 173 -2.18 26.45 -2.15
C PRO A 173 -2.60 27.36 -0.99
N GLY A 174 -1.62 27.99 -0.32
CA GLY A 174 -1.85 28.80 0.89
C GLY A 174 -1.92 27.99 2.19
N TYR A 175 -1.75 26.68 2.12
CA TYR A 175 -1.71 25.80 3.29
C TYR A 175 -0.41 25.01 3.36
N GLN A 176 0.01 24.70 4.58
CA GLN A 176 1.14 23.83 4.87
C GLN A 176 0.68 22.59 5.64
N LEU A 177 1.37 21.48 5.41
CA LEU A 177 1.09 20.22 6.10
C LEU A 177 1.55 20.32 7.55
N GLN A 178 0.60 20.25 8.48
CA GLN A 178 0.85 20.19 9.91
C GLN A 178 0.82 18.73 10.37
N GLY A 179 2.00 18.21 10.76
CA GLY A 179 2.18 16.78 10.98
C GLY A 179 2.12 16.02 9.65
N ASN A 180 1.29 14.97 9.57
CA ASN A 180 1.25 14.08 8.40
C ASN A 180 -0.11 14.06 7.68
N ARG A 181 -1.13 14.81 8.16
CA ARG A 181 -2.52 14.65 7.66
C ARG A 181 -3.34 15.94 7.59
N LEU A 182 -3.00 16.95 8.39
CA LEU A 182 -3.79 18.17 8.54
C LEU A 182 -3.16 19.30 7.74
N CYS A 183 -4.00 20.14 7.16
CA CYS A 183 -3.59 21.33 6.43
C CYS A 183 -3.88 22.56 7.28
N GLN A 184 -2.82 23.27 7.62
CA GLN A 184 -2.87 24.51 8.36
C GLN A 184 -2.64 25.68 7.41
N ASP A 185 -3.45 26.72 7.55
CA ASP A 185 -3.31 27.98 6.83
C ASP A 185 -1.92 28.59 7.08
N ILE A 186 -1.28 29.07 6.01
CA ILE A 186 -0.03 29.82 6.10
C ILE A 186 -0.41 31.26 6.40
N ASN A 187 0.01 31.79 7.54
CA ASN A 187 -0.25 33.19 7.86
C ASN A 187 0.84 34.07 7.23
N GLU A 188 0.62 34.53 6.00
CA GLU A 188 1.64 35.32 5.28
C GLU A 188 1.91 36.67 5.94
N CYS A 189 0.93 37.20 6.68
CA CYS A 189 1.06 38.43 7.45
C CYS A 189 1.99 38.27 8.66
N GLU A 190 1.90 37.16 9.39
CA GLU A 190 2.80 36.86 10.51
C GLU A 190 4.19 36.43 10.05
N MET A 191 4.27 35.70 8.94
CA MET A 191 5.53 35.24 8.37
C MET A 191 6.29 36.33 7.60
N GLY A 192 5.62 37.44 7.26
CA GLY A 192 6.22 38.52 6.48
C GLY A 192 6.51 38.14 5.03
N THR A 193 5.77 37.16 4.49
CA THR A 193 5.89 36.67 3.10
C THR A 193 4.90 37.33 2.15
N HIS A 194 4.09 38.26 2.65
CA HIS A 194 3.16 39.05 1.86
C HIS A 194 3.88 40.10 0.99
N ASP A 195 3.21 40.57 -0.07
CA ASP A 195 3.71 41.59 -1.00
C ASP A 195 3.03 42.97 -0.85
N CYS A 196 2.34 43.20 0.29
CA CYS A 196 1.72 44.48 0.61
C CYS A 196 2.71 45.65 0.64
N GLN A 197 2.26 46.81 0.15
CA GLN A 197 3.01 48.07 0.16
C GLN A 197 3.10 48.69 1.56
N ASP A 198 4.00 49.67 1.74
CA ASP A 198 4.21 50.36 3.03
C ASP A 198 2.96 51.11 3.54
N ASP A 199 2.13 51.61 2.63
CA ASP A 199 0.86 52.30 2.93
C ASP A 199 -0.34 51.33 3.05
N GLU A 200 -0.08 50.03 2.98
CA GLU A 200 -1.07 48.97 3.15
C GLU A 200 -0.88 48.23 4.49
N MET A 201 -1.95 47.55 4.90
CA MET A 201 -1.95 46.57 5.99
C MET A 201 -2.24 45.20 5.41
N CYS A 202 -1.51 44.19 5.90
CA CYS A 202 -1.76 42.80 5.53
C CYS A 202 -2.93 42.24 6.35
N TRP A 203 -3.84 41.55 5.68
CA TRP A 203 -4.93 40.79 6.30
C TRP A 203 -4.89 39.34 5.83
N ASN A 204 -4.71 38.43 6.79
CA ASN A 204 -4.67 37.00 6.53
C ASN A 204 -6.07 36.39 6.45
N TYR A 205 -6.29 35.44 5.55
CA TYR A 205 -7.50 34.62 5.47
C TYR A 205 -7.15 33.18 5.10
N TYR A 206 -8.14 32.28 5.18
CA TYR A 206 -7.95 30.87 4.89
C TYR A 206 -7.57 30.65 3.41
N GLY A 207 -6.31 30.27 3.16
CA GLY A 207 -5.75 30.02 1.85
C GLY A 207 -5.00 31.21 1.23
N GLY A 208 -4.75 32.29 1.99
CA GLY A 208 -3.91 33.37 1.52
C GLY A 208 -4.05 34.68 2.29
N PHE A 209 -3.53 35.76 1.71
CA PHE A 209 -3.59 37.09 2.29
C PHE A 209 -4.15 38.13 1.32
N ARG A 210 -4.52 39.28 1.87
CA ARG A 210 -4.95 40.46 1.11
C ARG A 210 -4.42 41.73 1.75
N CYS A 211 -4.03 42.67 0.90
CA CYS A 211 -3.56 43.98 1.31
C CYS A 211 -4.71 44.98 1.29
N TYR A 212 -4.86 45.73 2.38
CA TYR A 212 -5.85 46.80 2.49
C TYR A 212 -5.17 48.13 2.76
N PRO A 213 -5.67 49.25 2.22
CA PRO A 213 -5.10 50.56 2.51
C PRO A 213 -5.13 50.86 4.01
N ARG A 214 -4.03 51.40 4.57
CA ARG A 214 -3.99 51.88 5.96
C ARG A 214 -5.01 52.99 6.21
N ASN A 215 -5.31 53.78 5.17
CA ASN A 215 -6.39 54.75 5.18
C ASN A 215 -7.52 54.29 4.24
N PRO A 216 -8.54 53.57 4.73
CA PRO A 216 -9.66 53.12 3.91
C PRO A 216 -10.72 54.21 3.70
N CYS A 217 -10.53 55.42 4.23
CA CYS A 217 -11.53 56.46 4.16
C CYS A 217 -11.67 57.04 2.75
N GLU A 218 -12.92 57.19 2.30
CA GLU A 218 -13.23 57.90 1.06
C GLU A 218 -12.75 59.38 1.14
N PRO A 219 -12.51 60.07 0.01
CA PRO A 219 -11.86 61.39 0.00
C PRO A 219 -12.52 62.48 0.86
N LEU A 220 -13.83 62.40 1.11
CA LEU A 220 -14.59 63.36 1.94
C LEU A 220 -14.51 63.07 3.44
N TYR A 221 -13.85 61.98 3.83
CA TYR A 221 -13.73 61.54 5.21
C TYR A 221 -12.30 61.75 5.73
N THR A 222 -12.18 61.82 7.04
CA THR A 222 -10.91 61.81 7.78
C THR A 222 -10.89 60.61 8.71
N LEU A 223 -9.79 59.86 8.67
CA LEU A 223 -9.55 58.75 9.57
C LEU A 223 -9.23 59.30 10.97
N THR A 224 -9.97 58.84 11.97
CA THR A 224 -9.67 59.13 13.39
C THR A 224 -8.69 58.12 13.95
N SER A 225 -8.14 58.43 15.14
CA SER A 225 -7.33 57.50 15.94
C SER A 225 -8.06 56.22 16.37
N GLU A 226 -9.39 56.17 16.27
CA GLU A 226 -10.22 55.00 16.58
C GLU A 226 -10.58 54.16 15.32
N ASN A 227 -9.83 54.32 14.22
CA ASN A 227 -10.12 53.69 12.92
C ASN A 227 -11.53 53.95 12.38
N ARG A 228 -12.06 55.15 12.65
CA ARG A 228 -13.36 55.60 12.15
C ARG A 228 -13.17 56.69 11.11
N CYS A 229 -13.83 56.55 9.98
CA CYS A 229 -13.90 57.60 8.98
C CYS A 229 -15.04 58.54 9.36
N ILE A 230 -14.71 59.78 9.73
CA ILE A 230 -15.70 60.81 10.03
C ILE A 230 -15.73 61.81 8.89
N CYS A 231 -16.92 62.25 8.49
CA CYS A 231 -17.06 63.24 7.44
C CYS A 231 -16.38 64.57 7.85
N ARG A 232 -15.64 65.18 6.92
CA ARG A 232 -14.93 66.45 7.12
C ARG A 232 -15.87 67.63 7.39
N SER A 233 -16.99 67.70 6.67
CA SER A 233 -17.97 68.78 6.78
C SER A 233 -19.39 68.27 6.58
N GLN A 234 -20.32 68.67 7.48
CA GLN A 234 -21.74 68.32 7.35
C GLN A 234 -22.38 68.84 6.06
N SER A 235 -21.86 69.90 5.45
CA SER A 235 -22.37 70.42 4.17
C SER A 235 -21.94 69.58 2.97
N GLU A 236 -20.78 68.93 3.05
CA GLU A 236 -20.22 68.12 1.94
C GLU A 236 -20.78 66.70 1.92
N CYS A 237 -21.15 66.15 3.09
CA CYS A 237 -21.69 64.79 3.21
C CYS A 237 -23.22 64.76 3.26
N GLN A 238 -23.92 65.71 2.65
CA GLN A 238 -25.38 65.66 2.59
C GLN A 238 -25.84 64.39 1.87
N GLY A 239 -26.59 63.54 2.58
CA GLY A 239 -27.05 62.24 2.07
C GLY A 239 -26.06 61.08 2.25
N LEU A 240 -24.84 61.34 2.71
CA LEU A 240 -23.83 60.34 3.03
C LEU A 240 -23.81 60.01 4.54
N PRO A 241 -23.27 58.84 4.95
CA PRO A 241 -23.17 58.49 6.36
C PRO A 241 -22.27 59.48 7.12
N PRO A 242 -22.62 59.93 8.34
CA PRO A 242 -21.78 60.86 9.10
C PRO A 242 -20.49 60.19 9.60
N SER A 243 -20.52 58.87 9.79
CA SER A 243 -19.33 58.07 10.08
C SER A 243 -19.40 56.68 9.46
N ILE A 244 -18.26 56.20 8.96
CA ILE A 244 -18.08 54.87 8.40
C ILE A 244 -16.99 54.15 9.20
N VAL A 245 -17.27 52.92 9.61
CA VAL A 245 -16.29 52.02 10.23
C VAL A 245 -16.04 50.88 9.25
N TYR A 246 -14.77 50.60 8.97
CA TYR A 246 -14.36 49.46 8.15
C TYR A 246 -13.96 48.30 9.08
N LYS A 247 -14.47 47.10 8.79
CA LYS A 247 -14.03 45.87 9.46
C LYS A 247 -13.77 44.79 8.43
N TYR A 248 -12.74 44.00 8.69
CA TYR A 248 -12.35 42.85 7.88
C TYR A 248 -12.50 41.59 8.72
N MET A 249 -12.94 40.50 8.10
CA MET A 249 -13.00 39.18 8.73
C MET A 249 -12.85 38.08 7.69
N SER A 250 -12.36 36.91 8.13
CA SER A 250 -12.30 35.70 7.32
C SER A 250 -13.22 34.62 7.87
N ILE A 251 -13.88 33.86 7.00
CA ILE A 251 -14.67 32.68 7.38
C ILE A 251 -14.46 31.52 6.42
N GLN A 252 -14.57 30.30 6.93
CA GLN A 252 -14.49 29.10 6.10
C GLN A 252 -15.74 28.97 5.21
N ALA A 253 -15.55 28.74 3.92
CA ALA A 253 -16.62 28.67 2.91
C ALA A 253 -17.68 27.59 3.25
N GLU A 254 -17.23 26.41 3.69
CA GLU A 254 -18.08 25.23 3.95
C GLU A 254 -18.66 25.19 5.38
N ARG A 255 -18.79 26.34 6.02
CA ARG A 255 -19.35 26.42 7.38
C ARG A 255 -20.80 25.95 7.40
N SER A 256 -21.17 25.18 8.42
CA SER A 256 -22.56 24.79 8.66
C SER A 256 -23.43 26.02 8.91
N VAL A 257 -24.60 26.05 8.26
CA VAL A 257 -25.59 27.14 8.40
C VAL A 257 -26.86 26.63 9.10
N PRO A 258 -27.55 27.48 9.90
CA PRO A 258 -27.25 28.89 10.16
C PRO A 258 -26.06 29.09 11.12
N ALA A 259 -25.21 30.08 10.84
CA ALA A 259 -24.05 30.42 11.68
C ALA A 259 -24.05 31.89 12.09
N ASP A 260 -23.81 32.16 13.37
CA ASP A 260 -23.60 33.51 13.88
C ASP A 260 -22.18 33.97 13.49
N ILE A 261 -22.09 35.10 12.78
CA ILE A 261 -20.83 35.57 12.15
C ILE A 261 -20.28 36.81 12.87
N PHE A 262 -21.12 37.83 13.07
CA PHE A 262 -20.66 39.10 13.60
C PHE A 262 -21.75 39.81 14.41
N GLN A 263 -21.43 40.23 15.62
CA GLN A 263 -22.34 41.00 16.45
C GLN A 263 -22.11 42.51 16.28
N ILE A 264 -23.14 43.22 15.87
CA ILE A 264 -23.18 44.68 15.87
C ILE A 264 -23.72 45.15 17.23
N GLN A 265 -23.05 46.11 17.85
CA GLN A 265 -23.45 46.69 19.12
C GLN A 265 -23.46 48.23 19.05
N ALA A 266 -24.53 48.83 19.57
CA ALA A 266 -24.66 50.27 19.71
C ALA A 266 -23.77 50.77 20.84
N THR A 267 -23.02 51.84 20.58
CA THR A 267 -22.14 52.48 21.57
C THR A 267 -22.94 53.26 22.63
N THR A 268 -24.16 53.67 22.30
CA THR A 268 -25.01 54.50 23.16
C THR A 268 -26.15 53.68 23.78
N VAL A 269 -26.19 53.61 25.12
CA VAL A 269 -27.22 52.93 25.91
C VAL A 269 -28.00 54.00 26.69
N TYR A 270 -28.92 54.68 26.02
CA TYR A 270 -29.86 55.59 26.70
C TYR A 270 -31.24 54.95 26.80
N THR A 271 -31.89 55.08 27.95
CA THR A 271 -33.25 54.55 28.20
C THR A 271 -34.29 55.10 27.21
N ASN A 272 -34.05 56.27 26.62
CA ASN A 272 -34.96 56.95 25.69
C ASN A 272 -34.55 56.83 24.21
N THR A 273 -33.79 55.79 23.85
CA THR A 273 -33.36 55.56 22.47
C THR A 273 -33.92 54.27 21.89
N HIS A 274 -34.34 54.32 20.62
CA HIS A 274 -34.72 53.15 19.84
C HIS A 274 -33.66 52.92 18.74
N ASN A 275 -32.98 51.78 18.79
CA ASN A 275 -32.02 51.38 17.77
C ASN A 275 -32.68 50.47 16.72
N SER A 276 -32.43 50.78 15.46
CA SER A 276 -32.77 49.96 14.31
C SER A 276 -31.49 49.53 13.62
N PHE A 277 -31.47 48.30 13.12
CA PHE A 277 -30.34 47.73 12.41
C PHE A 277 -30.84 47.15 11.09
N ARG A 278 -30.13 47.43 10.00
CA ARG A 278 -30.47 46.88 8.68
C ARG A 278 -29.24 46.64 7.83
N ILE A 279 -29.35 45.68 6.93
CA ILE A 279 -28.39 45.51 5.83
C ILE A 279 -28.78 46.53 4.75
N LYS A 280 -27.88 47.47 4.44
CA LYS A 280 -28.09 48.56 3.49
C LYS A 280 -27.73 48.15 2.06
N ALA A 281 -26.65 47.39 1.90
CA ALA A 281 -26.17 46.88 0.61
C ALA A 281 -25.30 45.63 0.83
N GLY A 282 -24.96 44.93 -0.26
CA GLY A 282 -24.01 43.82 -0.22
C GLY A 282 -24.58 42.46 0.17
N ASN A 283 -25.90 42.28 0.05
CA ASN A 283 -26.59 41.02 0.38
C ASN A 283 -27.61 40.64 -0.71
N ASP A 284 -27.26 40.89 -1.97
CA ASP A 284 -28.16 40.66 -3.10
C ASP A 284 -28.46 39.16 -3.32
N GLY A 285 -27.54 38.28 -2.91
CA GLY A 285 -27.73 36.83 -2.93
C GLY A 285 -28.47 36.27 -1.71
N GLY A 286 -28.74 37.09 -0.69
CA GLY A 286 -29.46 36.69 0.53
C GLY A 286 -28.70 35.68 1.40
N GLU A 287 -27.37 35.68 1.35
CA GLU A 287 -26.48 34.86 2.17
C GLU A 287 -26.49 35.29 3.65
N PHE A 288 -26.78 36.57 3.90
CA PHE A 288 -26.75 37.15 5.23
C PHE A 288 -28.15 37.54 5.70
N PHE A 289 -28.41 37.33 6.99
CA PHE A 289 -29.61 37.76 7.66
C PHE A 289 -29.23 38.48 8.95
N LEU A 290 -29.93 39.58 9.26
CA LEU A 290 -29.70 40.30 10.50
C LEU A 290 -30.74 39.92 11.54
N ARG A 291 -30.33 39.18 12.57
CA ARG A 291 -31.18 38.78 13.69
C ARG A 291 -30.99 39.76 14.85
N ARG A 292 -32.05 40.47 15.24
CA ARG A 292 -32.01 41.35 16.42
C ARG A 292 -31.76 40.51 17.69
N SER A 293 -30.74 40.86 18.45
CA SER A 293 -30.38 40.18 19.71
C SER A 293 -30.89 40.92 20.93
N SER A 294 -30.86 42.26 20.90
CA SER A 294 -31.36 43.11 21.99
C SER A 294 -31.80 44.49 21.46
N ASN A 295 -32.10 45.45 22.35
CA ASN A 295 -32.32 46.84 21.97
C ASN A 295 -31.06 47.58 21.54
N VAL A 296 -29.88 47.03 21.81
CA VAL A 296 -28.59 47.65 21.51
C VAL A 296 -27.69 46.75 20.66
N SER A 297 -28.16 45.58 20.25
CA SER A 297 -27.35 44.66 19.45
C SER A 297 -28.15 43.82 18.46
N ALA A 298 -27.48 43.47 17.36
CA ALA A 298 -27.97 42.55 16.35
C ALA A 298 -26.84 41.63 15.88
N MET A 299 -27.19 40.40 15.54
CA MET A 299 -26.27 39.39 15.03
C MET A 299 -26.43 39.26 13.52
N LEU A 300 -25.32 39.38 12.78
CA LEU A 300 -25.24 38.98 11.38
C LEU A 300 -25.11 37.46 11.34
N VAL A 301 -26.07 36.80 10.71
CA VAL A 301 -26.20 35.35 10.62
C VAL A 301 -26.03 34.95 9.17
N LEU A 302 -25.14 33.98 8.91
CA LEU A 302 -24.99 33.33 7.63
C LEU A 302 -26.12 32.31 7.47
N THR A 303 -26.94 32.47 6.42
CA THR A 303 -28.10 31.61 6.13
C THR A 303 -27.84 30.63 5.00
N LYS A 304 -26.83 30.90 4.17
CA LYS A 304 -26.41 30.04 3.06
C LYS A 304 -24.91 29.79 3.15
N PRO A 305 -24.43 28.57 2.84
CA PRO A 305 -22.99 28.32 2.76
C PRO A 305 -22.36 29.25 1.71
N LEU A 306 -21.16 29.75 2.01
CA LEU A 306 -20.43 30.58 1.06
C LEU A 306 -19.67 29.69 0.08
N SER A 307 -19.52 30.15 -1.16
CA SER A 307 -18.80 29.41 -2.19
C SER A 307 -17.46 30.07 -2.49
N GLY A 308 -16.39 29.28 -2.41
CA GLY A 308 -15.02 29.63 -2.80
C GLY A 308 -14.33 30.68 -1.89
N PRO A 309 -13.12 31.09 -2.27
CA PRO A 309 -12.51 32.33 -1.77
C PRO A 309 -13.19 33.49 -2.49
N LYS A 310 -14.13 34.16 -1.82
CA LYS A 310 -14.86 35.29 -2.39
C LYS A 310 -15.04 36.36 -1.36
N GLU A 311 -14.83 37.59 -1.79
CA GLU A 311 -15.05 38.77 -0.96
C GLU A 311 -16.53 39.17 -0.99
N TYR A 312 -17.11 39.34 0.19
CA TYR A 312 -18.43 39.90 0.42
C TYR A 312 -18.29 41.21 1.20
N VAL A 313 -18.66 42.32 0.58
CA VAL A 313 -18.68 43.63 1.22
C VAL A 313 -20.12 43.94 1.62
N VAL A 314 -20.42 43.86 2.92
CA VAL A 314 -21.75 44.06 3.47
C VAL A 314 -21.82 45.39 4.22
N ASP A 315 -22.71 46.26 3.77
CA ASP A 315 -22.94 47.55 4.41
C ASP A 315 -24.05 47.41 5.45
N LEU A 316 -23.69 47.51 6.73
CA LEU A 316 -24.59 47.42 7.86
C LEU A 316 -24.86 48.81 8.41
N GLU A 317 -26.12 49.20 8.47
CA GLU A 317 -26.52 50.52 8.98
C GLU A 317 -27.20 50.38 10.33
N MET A 318 -26.67 51.09 11.32
CA MET A 318 -27.29 51.27 12.63
C MET A 318 -27.89 52.67 12.69
N ILE A 319 -29.16 52.74 13.06
CA ILE A 319 -29.90 53.99 13.20
C ILE A 319 -30.41 54.10 14.63
N THR A 320 -29.96 55.13 15.34
CA THR A 320 -30.40 55.44 16.70
C THR A 320 -31.36 56.61 16.65
N HIS A 321 -32.59 56.40 17.11
CA HIS A 321 -33.62 57.42 17.24
C HIS A 321 -33.80 57.81 18.71
N HIS A 322 -33.58 59.08 19.04
CA HIS A 322 -33.86 59.60 20.38
C HIS A 322 -35.31 60.06 20.48
N LEU A 323 -36.10 59.40 21.33
CA LEU A 323 -37.56 59.54 21.35
C LEU A 323 -38.03 60.92 21.82
N THR A 324 -37.23 61.64 22.61
CA THR A 324 -37.60 62.95 23.18
C THR A 324 -36.98 64.16 22.50
N MET A 325 -35.91 63.98 21.73
CA MET A 325 -35.13 65.09 21.14
C MET A 325 -35.28 65.17 19.61
N ASN A 326 -36.09 64.27 19.00
CA ASN A 326 -36.20 64.11 17.55
C ASN A 326 -34.83 64.03 16.84
N TYR A 327 -33.85 63.49 17.56
CA TYR A 327 -32.48 63.35 17.08
C TYR A 327 -32.30 61.96 16.46
N ARG A 328 -31.67 61.91 15.28
CA ARG A 328 -31.37 60.68 14.56
C ARG A 328 -29.87 60.61 14.29
N ALA A 329 -29.20 59.64 14.91
CA ALA A 329 -27.83 59.29 14.56
C ALA A 329 -27.84 58.06 13.64
N SER A 330 -26.95 58.05 12.65
CA SER A 330 -26.70 56.87 11.82
C SER A 330 -25.22 56.56 11.80
N SER A 331 -24.87 55.28 11.85
CA SER A 331 -23.51 54.81 11.66
C SER A 331 -23.51 53.73 10.61
N LEU A 332 -22.60 53.83 9.65
CA LEU A 332 -22.38 52.78 8.67
C LEU A 332 -21.19 51.92 9.10
N LEU A 333 -21.37 50.61 9.09
CA LEU A 333 -20.32 49.62 9.24
C LEU A 333 -20.19 48.90 7.91
N ARG A 334 -19.07 49.09 7.22
CA ARG A 334 -18.72 48.33 6.03
C ARG A 334 -17.90 47.12 6.47
N LEU A 335 -18.49 45.94 6.36
CA LEU A 335 -17.89 44.68 6.75
C LEU A 335 -17.45 43.92 5.51
N THR A 336 -16.15 43.73 5.34
CA THR A 336 -15.57 42.90 4.29
C THR A 336 -15.31 41.51 4.86
N ILE A 337 -15.97 40.50 4.29
CA ILE A 337 -15.87 39.10 4.65
C ILE A 337 -15.15 38.39 3.50
N ILE A 338 -14.08 37.67 3.81
CA ILE A 338 -13.32 36.84 2.86
C ILE A 338 -13.56 35.37 3.18
#